data_AF-A0A8S9HRB6-F1
#
_entry.id   AF-A0A8S9HRB6-F1
#
_cell.length_a   1.000
_cell.length_b   1.000
_cell.length_c   1.000
_cell.angle_alpha   90.00
_cell.angle_beta   90.00
_cell.angle_gamma   90.00
#
_symmetry.space_group_name_H-M   'P 1'
#
loop_
_entity.id
_entity.type
_entity.pdbx_description
1 polymer ?
#
loop_
_entity_poly.entity_id
_entity_poly.type
_entity_poly.pdbx_seq_one_letter_code
_entity_poly.pdbx_strand_id
1 'polypeptide(L)'
;MAEYSDHWRIEKFVPTWNPTGMLEVSSFSRRYPHYIETYLQACWQSIQSALKEYGVSCKLNVAEGTMTVSTTKKTRDPYIIVKARDLLRLLSRSVPAPQAIKILKDGMSYDIINIRKMVRKKERFVRRRQRLVGPDYSTLKVLETLTYCYILVQDWQYTIPSTAASTVFAAGYTVVGGGGGE
;
A
#
# COMPACT_ATOMS: atom_id res chain seq x y z
N MET A 1 -41.64 0.44 13.66
CA MET A 1 -40.25 0.88 13.44
C MET A 1 -39.64 -0.09 12.46
N ALA A 2 -39.43 0.32 11.21
CA ALA A 2 -38.76 -0.53 10.22
C ALA A 2 -37.26 -0.47 10.50
N GLU A 3 -36.65 -1.60 10.84
CA GLU A 3 -35.20 -1.74 10.96
C GLU A 3 -34.58 -1.48 9.58
N TYR A 4 -33.84 -0.38 9.45
CA TYR A 4 -33.11 -0.05 8.24
C TYR A 4 -31.93 -1.02 8.12
N SER A 5 -32.14 -2.12 7.39
CA SER A 5 -31.09 -3.11 7.13
C SER A 5 -29.98 -2.47 6.30
N ASP A 6 -28.81 -2.38 6.91
CA ASP A 6 -27.62 -1.75 6.34
C ASP A 6 -26.98 -2.70 5.32
N HIS A 7 -27.61 -2.81 4.15
CA HIS A 7 -27.28 -3.76 3.07
C HIS A 7 -25.84 -3.61 2.53
N TRP A 8 -25.09 -2.61 2.96
CA TRP A 8 -23.73 -2.30 2.51
C TRP A 8 -22.65 -2.59 3.55
N ARG A 9 -22.98 -3.23 4.68
CA ARG A 9 -21.99 -3.66 5.66
C ARG A 9 -21.10 -4.76 5.08
N ILE A 10 -19.81 -4.46 4.98
CA ILE A 10 -18.79 -5.41 4.54
C ILE A 10 -18.47 -6.32 5.72
N GLU A 11 -18.90 -7.58 5.66
CA GLU A 11 -18.58 -8.58 6.66
C GLU A 11 -17.10 -9.00 6.56
N LYS A 12 -16.49 -9.27 7.72
CA LYS A 12 -15.11 -9.77 7.76
C LYS A 12 -15.08 -11.22 7.30
N PHE A 13 -14.12 -11.57 6.46
CA PHE A 13 -13.98 -12.93 5.96
C PHE A 13 -13.71 -13.90 7.11
N VAL A 14 -14.52 -14.96 7.19
CA VAL A 14 -14.32 -16.03 8.17
C VAL A 14 -13.58 -17.19 7.49
N PRO A 15 -12.47 -17.70 8.08
CA PRO A 15 -11.71 -18.82 7.54
C PRO A 15 -12.49 -20.13 7.35
N THR A 16 -13.72 -20.24 7.87
CA THR A 16 -14.62 -21.39 7.69
C THR A 16 -15.34 -21.38 6.35
N TRP A 17 -15.41 -20.23 5.67
CA TRP A 17 -16.10 -20.10 4.38
C TRP A 17 -15.34 -20.74 3.22
N ASN A 18 -14.04 -20.97 3.38
CA ASN A 18 -13.23 -21.71 2.41
C ASN A 18 -12.38 -22.79 3.11
N PRO A 19 -12.96 -23.97 3.40
CA PRO A 19 -12.25 -25.04 4.10
C PRO A 19 -11.23 -25.76 3.20
N THR A 20 -11.47 -25.82 1.89
CA THR A 20 -10.63 -26.54 0.92
C THR A 20 -9.42 -25.72 0.47
N GLY A 21 -9.44 -24.39 0.68
CA GLY A 21 -8.36 -23.49 0.30
C GLY A 21 -8.30 -23.22 -1.21
N MET A 22 -7.19 -22.65 -1.68
CA MET A 22 -6.98 -22.38 -3.11
C MET A 22 -6.46 -23.62 -3.85
N LEU A 23 -7.15 -24.03 -4.91
CA LEU A 23 -6.74 -25.11 -5.80
C LEU A 23 -5.59 -24.68 -6.72
N GLU A 24 -5.68 -23.48 -7.27
CA GLU A 24 -4.69 -22.91 -8.19
C GLU A 24 -3.78 -21.90 -7.50
N VAL A 25 -2.54 -21.82 -8.00
CA VAL A 25 -1.53 -20.88 -7.51
C VAL A 25 -1.57 -19.62 -8.35
N SER A 26 -1.93 -18.51 -7.73
CA SER A 26 -1.77 -17.18 -8.30
C SER A 26 -0.46 -16.59 -7.82
N SER A 27 0.34 -16.05 -8.73
CA SER A 27 1.61 -15.40 -8.41
C SER A 27 1.72 -14.02 -9.02
N PHE A 28 2.27 -13.07 -8.26
CA PHE A 28 2.53 -11.71 -8.71
C PHE A 28 3.97 -11.36 -8.38
N SER A 29 4.67 -10.75 -9.35
CA SER A 29 6.04 -10.27 -9.17
C SER A 29 6.14 -8.77 -9.47
N ARG A 30 7.05 -8.09 -8.76
CA ARG A 30 7.31 -6.67 -8.91
C ARG A 30 8.80 -6.40 -8.80
N ARG A 31 9.37 -5.69 -9.77
CA ARG A 31 10.74 -5.17 -9.68
C ARG A 31 10.82 -4.00 -8.71
N TYR A 32 11.94 -3.86 -8.01
CA TYR A 32 12.23 -2.71 -7.16
C TYR A 32 13.53 -2.01 -7.57
N PRO A 33 13.67 -0.71 -7.28
CA PRO A 33 14.93 0.00 -7.49
C PRO A 33 16.06 -0.50 -6.57
N HIS A 34 17.28 -0.59 -7.09
CA HIS A 34 18.44 -1.12 -6.36
C HIS A 34 18.75 -0.37 -5.04
N TYR A 35 18.46 0.94 -4.95
CA TYR A 35 18.72 1.73 -3.75
C TYR A 35 17.89 1.32 -2.51
N ILE A 36 16.79 0.55 -2.68
CA ILE A 36 15.94 0.08 -1.58
C ILE A 36 16.40 -1.31 -1.09
N GLU A 37 17.31 -1.96 -1.80
CA GLU A 37 17.65 -3.38 -1.60
C GLU A 37 18.11 -3.69 -0.17
N THR A 38 19.01 -2.88 0.37
CA THR A 38 19.52 -3.02 1.74
C THR A 38 18.42 -2.91 2.78
N TYR A 39 17.51 -1.95 2.61
CA TYR A 39 16.34 -1.78 3.48
C TYR A 39 15.36 -2.96 3.37
N LEU A 40 15.10 -3.43 2.15
CA LEU A 40 14.21 -4.57 1.90
C LEU A 40 14.74 -5.84 2.53
N GLN A 41 16.03 -6.13 2.40
CA GLN A 41 16.67 -7.28 3.04
C GLN A 41 16.52 -7.24 4.57
N ALA A 42 16.75 -6.09 5.19
CA ALA A 42 16.62 -5.92 6.64
C ALA A 42 15.18 -6.14 7.13
N CYS A 43 14.18 -5.64 6.39
CA CYS A 43 12.77 -5.72 6.79
C CYS A 43 12.06 -7.00 6.31
N TRP A 44 12.69 -7.80 5.47
CA TRP A 44 12.05 -8.91 4.77
C TRP A 44 11.42 -9.92 5.73
N GLN A 45 12.12 -10.26 6.81
CA GLN A 45 11.64 -11.22 7.81
C GLN A 45 10.30 -10.82 8.45
N SER A 46 10.11 -9.52 8.68
CA SER A 46 8.85 -8.97 9.22
C SER A 46 7.70 -9.14 8.22
N ILE A 47 7.97 -8.86 6.93
CA ILE A 47 7.00 -9.01 5.84
C ILE A 47 6.63 -10.49 5.65
N GLN A 48 7.62 -11.40 5.70
CA GLN A 48 7.37 -12.84 5.58
C GLN A 48 6.48 -13.35 6.72
N SER A 49 6.73 -12.88 7.95
CA SER A 49 5.95 -13.28 9.12
C SER A 49 4.49 -12.82 8.98
N ALA A 50 4.27 -11.56 8.60
CA ALA A 50 2.93 -11.01 8.39
C ALA A 50 2.16 -11.74 7.26
N LEU A 51 2.81 -12.06 6.14
CA LEU A 51 2.15 -12.78 5.03
C LEU A 51 1.88 -14.25 5.34
N LYS A 52 2.69 -14.87 6.19
CA LYS A 52 2.53 -16.27 6.61
C LYS A 52 1.24 -16.48 7.42
N GLU A 53 0.82 -15.48 8.21
CA GLU A 53 -0.45 -15.51 8.96
C GLU A 53 -1.66 -15.69 8.03
N TYR A 54 -1.61 -15.09 6.83
CA TYR A 54 -2.66 -15.23 5.82
C TYR A 54 -2.42 -16.40 4.84
N GLY A 55 -1.38 -17.20 5.05
CA GLY A 55 -1.04 -18.33 4.18
C GLY A 55 -0.50 -17.92 2.80
N VAL A 56 0.03 -16.71 2.65
CA VAL A 56 0.67 -16.23 1.41
C VAL A 56 2.18 -16.43 1.51
N SER A 57 2.76 -17.01 0.46
CA SER A 57 4.22 -17.17 0.35
C SER A 57 4.84 -15.95 -0.33
N CYS A 58 6.02 -15.54 0.12
CA CYS A 58 6.75 -14.43 -0.47
C CYS A 58 8.24 -14.77 -0.62
N LYS A 59 8.80 -14.39 -1.78
CA LYS A 59 10.19 -14.62 -2.15
C LYS A 59 10.82 -13.30 -2.61
N LEU A 60 12.06 -13.07 -2.18
CA LEU A 60 12.89 -11.96 -2.62
C LEU A 60 14.01 -12.53 -3.50
N ASN A 61 14.08 -12.08 -4.75
CA ASN A 61 15.17 -12.41 -5.66
C ASN A 61 16.08 -11.19 -5.81
N VAL A 62 17.25 -11.28 -5.17
CA VAL A 62 18.26 -10.20 -5.17
C VAL A 62 18.95 -10.08 -6.53
N ALA A 63 19.19 -11.19 -7.23
CA ALA A 63 19.88 -11.19 -8.52
C ALA A 63 19.05 -10.47 -9.62
N GLU A 64 17.74 -10.68 -9.63
CA GLU A 64 16.83 -10.02 -10.58
C GLU A 64 16.28 -8.68 -10.06
N GLY A 65 16.45 -8.37 -8.77
CA GLY A 65 15.81 -7.23 -8.11
C GLY A 65 14.28 -7.33 -8.12
N THR A 66 13.73 -8.54 -7.92
CA THR A 66 12.29 -8.81 -7.95
C THR A 66 11.78 -9.30 -6.60
N MET A 67 10.59 -8.85 -6.22
CA MET A 67 9.80 -9.41 -5.13
C MET A 67 8.63 -10.19 -5.73
N THR A 68 8.38 -11.38 -5.22
CA THR A 68 7.31 -12.26 -5.70
C THR A 68 6.44 -12.72 -4.54
N VAL A 69 5.12 -12.63 -4.71
CA VAL A 69 4.12 -13.21 -3.81
C VAL A 69 3.35 -14.30 -4.54
N SER A 70 3.06 -15.40 -3.85
CA SER A 70 2.30 -16.52 -4.39
C SER A 70 1.33 -17.08 -3.36
N THR A 71 0.11 -17.39 -3.80
CA THR A 71 -0.88 -18.10 -2.97
C THR A 71 -0.39 -19.52 -2.69
N THR A 72 -0.84 -20.10 -1.59
CA THR A 72 -0.57 -21.50 -1.24
C THR A 72 -1.89 -22.22 -1.02
N LYS A 73 -1.86 -23.55 -0.94
CA LYS A 73 -3.05 -24.35 -0.56
C LYS A 73 -3.62 -23.98 0.82
N LYS A 74 -2.83 -23.28 1.66
CA LYS A 74 -3.25 -22.79 2.98
C LYS A 74 -3.95 -21.44 2.93
N THR A 75 -3.90 -20.74 1.81
CA THR A 75 -4.61 -19.47 1.63
C THR A 75 -6.11 -19.74 1.62
N ARG A 76 -6.84 -19.13 2.55
CA ARG A 76 -8.30 -19.29 2.70
C ARG A 76 -9.07 -18.15 2.07
N ASP A 77 -8.61 -16.92 2.27
CA ASP A 77 -9.20 -15.73 1.67
C ASP A 77 -8.70 -15.56 0.22
N PRO A 78 -9.57 -15.55 -0.81
CA PRO A 78 -9.16 -15.29 -2.18
C PRO A 78 -8.71 -13.84 -2.42
N TYR A 79 -9.18 -12.85 -1.65
CA TYR A 79 -8.88 -11.44 -1.88
C TYR A 79 -7.51 -11.00 -1.34
N ILE A 80 -6.93 -11.76 -0.40
CA ILE A 80 -5.63 -11.44 0.19
C ILE A 80 -4.50 -11.32 -0.84
N ILE A 81 -4.58 -12.05 -1.96
CA ILE A 81 -3.55 -11.98 -3.00
C ILE A 81 -3.52 -10.60 -3.68
N VAL A 82 -4.67 -9.94 -3.78
CA VAL A 82 -4.78 -8.57 -4.31
C VAL A 82 -4.11 -7.59 -3.34
N LYS A 83 -4.37 -7.72 -2.03
CA LYS A 83 -3.70 -6.93 -0.99
C LYS A 83 -2.19 -7.20 -0.94
N ALA A 84 -1.75 -8.43 -1.15
CA ALA A 84 -0.33 -8.79 -1.20
C ALA A 84 0.37 -8.19 -2.43
N ARG A 85 -0.29 -8.17 -3.59
CA ARG A 85 0.20 -7.45 -4.79
C ARG A 85 0.34 -5.96 -4.50
N ASP A 86 -0.62 -5.39 -3.80
CA ASP A 86 -0.63 -3.98 -3.44
C ASP A 86 0.49 -3.65 -2.45
N LEU A 87 0.73 -4.51 -1.46
CA LEU A 87 1.89 -4.45 -0.56
C LEU A 87 3.21 -4.40 -1.34
N LEU A 88 3.41 -5.26 -2.35
CA LEU A 88 4.61 -5.22 -3.21
C LEU A 88 4.76 -3.87 -3.92
N ARG A 89 3.64 -3.27 -4.33
CA ARG A 89 3.63 -1.95 -4.97
C ARG A 89 4.07 -0.86 -3.99
N LEU A 90 3.66 -0.93 -2.72
CA LEU A 90 4.09 0.00 -1.67
C LEU A 90 5.59 -0.08 -1.39
N LEU A 91 6.09 -1.31 -1.24
CA LEU A 91 7.50 -1.59 -0.97
C LEU A 91 8.41 -1.10 -2.11
N SER A 92 7.96 -1.26 -3.37
CA SER A 92 8.68 -0.74 -4.54
C SER A 92 8.83 0.79 -4.55
N ARG A 93 8.06 1.49 -3.71
CA ARG A 93 8.05 2.94 -3.54
C ARG A 93 8.62 3.38 -2.20
N SER A 94 9.45 2.58 -1.54
CA SER A 94 10.13 2.96 -0.30
C SER A 94 9.18 3.34 0.84
N VAL A 95 7.94 2.81 0.85
CA VAL A 95 7.06 2.96 2.00
C VAL A 95 7.60 2.07 3.13
N PRO A 96 7.69 2.58 4.38
CA PRO A 96 8.19 1.77 5.50
C PRO A 96 7.36 0.49 5.70
N ALA A 97 8.06 -0.63 5.91
CA ALA A 97 7.45 -1.95 6.14
C ALA A 97 6.30 -1.97 7.18
N PRO A 98 6.42 -1.36 8.38
CA PRO A 98 5.32 -1.39 9.35
C PRO A 98 4.06 -0.68 8.86
N GLN A 99 4.21 0.36 8.03
CA GLN A 99 3.07 1.05 7.44
C GLN A 99 2.48 0.26 6.27
N ALA A 100 3.34 -0.37 5.46
CA ALA A 100 2.90 -1.18 4.34
C ALA A 100 2.11 -2.41 4.78
N ILE A 101 2.53 -3.09 5.87
CA ILE A 101 1.85 -4.28 6.42
C ILE A 101 0.40 -3.99 6.83
N LYS A 102 0.07 -2.74 7.20
CA LYS A 102 -1.30 -2.35 7.57
C LYS A 102 -2.30 -2.58 6.44
N ILE A 103 -1.86 -2.59 5.17
CA ILE A 103 -2.73 -2.84 4.00
C ILE A 103 -3.34 -4.25 4.00
N LEU A 104 -2.75 -5.21 4.72
CA LEU A 104 -3.28 -6.56 4.81
C LEU A 104 -4.59 -6.60 5.60
N LYS A 105 -4.80 -5.65 6.52
CA LYS A 105 -6.02 -5.52 7.31
C LYS A 105 -7.21 -5.09 6.44
N ASP A 106 -8.42 -5.49 6.84
CA ASP A 106 -9.66 -5.03 6.18
C ASP A 106 -9.93 -3.55 6.49
N GLY A 107 -10.50 -2.82 5.52
CA GLY A 107 -10.79 -1.38 5.63
C GLY A 107 -9.60 -0.45 5.37
N MET A 108 -8.41 -1.00 5.12
CA MET A 108 -7.23 -0.22 4.72
C MET A 108 -7.06 -0.26 3.20
N SER A 109 -6.92 0.91 2.60
CA SER A 109 -6.69 1.08 1.17
C SER A 109 -5.49 1.97 0.92
N TYR A 110 -5.00 1.98 -0.31
CA TYR A 110 -3.95 2.89 -0.73
C TYR A 110 -4.31 3.52 -2.06
N ASP A 111 -3.82 4.74 -2.27
CA ASP A 111 -3.92 5.43 -3.53
C ASP A 111 -2.60 6.05 -3.96
N ILE A 112 -2.40 6.03 -5.27
CA ILE A 112 -1.25 6.60 -5.96
C ILE A 112 -1.75 7.76 -6.80
N ILE A 113 -1.55 8.97 -6.29
CA ILE A 113 -2.00 10.20 -6.96
C ILE A 113 -0.85 10.73 -7.82
N ASN A 114 -1.09 10.82 -9.13
CA ASN A 114 -0.12 11.38 -10.07
C ASN A 114 -0.32 12.89 -10.21
N ILE A 115 0.54 13.67 -9.54
CA ILE A 115 0.43 15.14 -9.51
C ILE A 115 1.13 15.77 -10.73
N ARG A 116 1.97 15.03 -11.47
CA ARG A 116 2.75 15.57 -12.59
C ARG A 116 1.89 16.18 -13.69
N LYS A 117 0.72 15.59 -13.97
CA LYS A 117 -0.19 16.07 -15.03
C LYS A 117 -1.05 17.26 -14.61
N MET A 118 -1.06 17.64 -13.34
CA MET A 118 -1.92 18.71 -12.82
C MET A 118 -1.41 20.12 -13.17
N VAL A 119 -0.12 20.29 -13.50
CA VAL A 119 0.48 21.60 -13.75
C VAL A 119 1.41 21.56 -14.95
N ARG A 120 1.20 22.44 -15.93
CA ARG A 120 2.03 22.53 -17.15
C ARG A 120 3.44 23.09 -16.91
N LYS A 121 3.57 24.12 -16.07
CA LYS A 121 4.85 24.80 -15.79
C LYS A 121 5.60 24.16 -14.61
N LYS A 122 6.87 23.80 -14.82
CA LYS A 122 7.74 23.13 -13.82
C LYS A 122 7.93 23.95 -12.54
N GLU A 123 8.22 25.25 -12.65
CA GLU A 123 8.43 26.11 -11.46
C GLU A 123 7.17 26.20 -10.58
N ARG A 124 6.00 26.32 -11.21
CA ARG A 124 4.71 26.35 -10.50
C ARG A 124 4.44 25.02 -9.81
N PHE A 125 4.85 23.90 -10.41
CA PHE A 125 4.74 22.57 -9.82
C PHE A 125 5.58 22.45 -8.54
N VAL A 126 6.86 22.86 -8.59
CA VAL A 126 7.75 22.84 -7.41
C VAL A 126 7.19 23.70 -6.29
N ARG A 127 6.75 24.93 -6.59
CA ARG A 127 6.16 25.82 -5.57
C ARG A 127 4.86 25.26 -4.96
N ARG A 128 3.98 24.67 -5.76
CA ARG A 128 2.72 24.06 -5.26
C ARG A 128 3.00 22.86 -4.39
N ARG A 129 3.97 22.04 -4.78
CA ARG A 129 4.39 20.89 -3.99
C ARG A 129 5.02 21.31 -2.68
N GLN A 130 5.91 22.29 -2.67
CA GLN A 130 6.53 22.77 -1.43
C GLN A 130 5.47 23.26 -0.44
N ARG A 131 4.40 23.89 -0.94
CA ARG A 131 3.24 24.27 -0.10
C ARG A 131 2.46 23.07 0.45
N LEU A 132 2.38 21.97 -0.30
CA LEU A 132 1.76 20.73 0.19
C LEU A 132 2.58 20.11 1.33
N VAL A 133 3.91 20.12 1.21
CA VAL A 133 4.83 19.64 2.26
C VAL A 133 4.76 20.55 3.50
N GLY A 134 4.78 21.86 3.26
CA GLY A 134 4.90 22.87 4.29
C GLY A 134 6.35 23.03 4.78
N PRO A 135 6.63 24.08 5.57
CA PRO A 135 7.89 24.19 6.30
C PRO A 135 7.98 23.05 7.31
N ASP A 136 9.14 22.39 7.40
CA ASP A 136 9.43 21.29 8.34
C ASP A 136 8.36 20.17 8.37
N TYR A 137 7.73 19.87 7.23
CA TYR A 137 6.65 18.86 7.11
C TYR A 137 5.41 19.11 7.98
N SER A 138 5.26 20.31 8.55
CA SER A 138 4.16 20.66 9.45
C SER A 138 2.78 20.47 8.81
N THR A 139 2.58 20.98 7.60
CA THR A 139 1.31 20.85 6.86
C THR A 139 0.99 19.39 6.56
N LEU A 140 1.98 18.60 6.11
CA LEU A 140 1.77 17.17 5.89
C LEU A 140 1.39 16.46 7.17
N LYS A 141 2.04 16.78 8.29
CA LYS A 141 1.73 16.12 9.56
C LYS A 141 0.31 16.41 10.03
N VAL A 142 -0.14 17.66 9.88
CA VAL A 142 -1.52 18.05 10.18
C VAL A 142 -2.50 17.31 9.27
N LEU A 143 -2.21 17.20 7.97
CA LEU A 143 -3.05 16.44 7.05
C LEU A 143 -3.11 14.96 7.42
N GLU A 144 -1.98 14.34 7.77
CA GLU A 144 -1.95 12.95 8.24
C GLU A 144 -2.80 12.75 9.49
N THR A 145 -2.74 13.67 10.46
CA THR A 145 -3.54 13.59 11.70
C THR A 145 -5.02 13.79 11.43
N LEU A 146 -5.40 14.79 10.64
CA LEU A 146 -6.80 15.09 10.32
C LEU A 146 -7.45 13.99 9.48
N THR A 147 -6.70 13.46 8.53
CA THR A 147 -7.20 12.48 7.57
C THR A 147 -6.89 11.07 7.98
N TYR A 148 -6.31 10.78 9.16
CA TYR A 148 -5.68 9.52 9.63
C TYR A 148 -4.98 8.67 8.54
N CYS A 149 -4.43 9.33 7.52
CA CYS A 149 -3.72 8.73 6.41
C CYS A 149 -2.21 8.86 6.63
N TYR A 150 -1.45 7.95 6.06
CA TYR A 150 -0.01 8.15 5.87
C TYR A 150 0.24 8.72 4.49
N ILE A 151 0.88 9.89 4.42
CA ILE A 151 1.09 10.62 3.18
C ILE A 151 2.58 10.71 2.88
N LEU A 152 3.01 10.03 1.82
CA LEU A 152 4.40 10.11 1.35
C LEU A 152 4.45 10.92 0.04
N VAL A 153 5.13 12.07 0.09
CA VAL A 153 5.36 12.93 -1.07
C VAL A 153 6.77 12.65 -1.62
N GLN A 154 6.87 11.85 -2.67
CA GLN A 154 8.18 11.44 -3.21
C GLN A 154 8.73 12.43 -4.23
N ASP A 155 10.00 12.82 -4.01
CA ASP A 155 10.81 13.58 -4.95
C ASP A 155 11.84 12.65 -5.58
N TRP A 156 11.94 12.65 -6.90
CA TRP A 156 13.13 12.10 -7.54
C TRP A 156 14.10 13.25 -7.77
N GLN A 157 14.78 13.68 -6.69
CA GLN A 157 15.71 14.82 -6.75
C GLN A 157 17.11 14.45 -7.27
N TYR A 158 17.44 13.17 -7.48
CA TYR A 158 18.69 12.77 -8.13
C TYR A 158 18.44 11.61 -9.10
N THR A 159 18.85 11.79 -10.37
CA THR A 159 19.02 10.80 -11.47
C THR A 159 18.10 11.02 -12.69
N ILE A 160 18.66 11.68 -13.71
CA ILE A 160 18.30 11.65 -15.14
C ILE A 160 17.00 12.38 -15.58
N PRO A 161 17.06 13.25 -16.61
CA PRO A 161 15.87 13.81 -17.27
C PRO A 161 15.20 12.75 -18.16
N SER A 162 14.64 11.69 -17.58
CA SER A 162 13.73 10.81 -18.32
C SER A 162 12.68 10.21 -17.39
N THR A 163 11.49 10.79 -17.45
CA THR A 163 10.23 10.03 -17.30
C THR A 163 9.98 9.30 -15.97
N ALA A 164 10.29 9.89 -14.81
CA ALA A 164 9.72 9.42 -13.53
C ALA A 164 8.70 10.43 -12.97
N ALA A 165 7.55 9.93 -12.50
CA ALA A 165 6.42 10.73 -12.04
C ALA A 165 6.55 11.05 -10.55
N SER A 166 6.30 12.31 -10.17
CA SER A 166 6.02 12.65 -8.77
C SER A 166 4.69 12.00 -8.37
N THR A 167 4.77 11.05 -7.46
CA THR A 167 3.63 10.34 -6.89
C THR A 167 3.46 10.80 -5.45
N VAL A 168 2.24 11.21 -5.10
CA VAL A 168 1.83 11.28 -3.70
C VAL A 168 1.14 9.97 -3.39
N PHE A 169 1.63 9.34 -2.34
CA PHE A 169 1.09 8.13 -1.80
C PHE A 169 0.23 8.49 -0.60
N ALA A 170 -1.02 8.05 -0.60
CA ALA A 170 -1.87 8.11 0.58
C ALA A 170 -2.26 6.67 0.93
N ALA A 171 -1.76 6.14 2.04
CA ALA A 171 -2.33 4.95 2.66
C ALA A 171 -3.29 5.40 3.73
N GLY A 172 -4.59 5.29 3.45
CA GLY A 172 -5.67 5.73 4.33
C GLY A 172 -6.60 4.58 4.69
N TYR A 173 -7.28 4.72 5.83
CA TYR A 173 -8.51 3.99 6.08
C TYR A 173 -9.54 4.52 5.08
N THR A 174 -10.27 3.62 4.45
CA THR A 174 -11.52 3.99 3.82
C THR A 174 -12.58 3.93 4.91
N VAL A 175 -13.06 5.08 5.41
CA VAL A 175 -14.40 5.09 6.03
C VAL A 175 -15.36 4.91 4.86
N VAL A 176 -15.60 3.66 4.48
CA VAL A 176 -16.80 3.37 3.71
C VAL A 176 -17.94 3.58 4.69
N GLY A 177 -18.68 4.68 4.49
CA GLY A 177 -19.86 5.12 5.24
C GLY A 177 -20.26 4.29 6.45
N GLY A 178 -19.92 4.79 7.63
CA GLY A 178 -20.49 4.35 8.90
C GLY A 178 -20.59 5.56 9.80
N GLY A 179 -21.76 6.21 9.82
CA GLY A 179 -22.06 7.19 10.85
C GLY A 179 -22.12 6.51 12.22
N GLY A 180 -21.60 7.19 13.23
CA GLY A 180 -22.08 7.09 14.61
C GLY A 180 -21.30 6.19 15.59
N GLY A 181 -20.84 6.85 16.67
CA GLY A 181 -20.66 6.32 18.04
C GLY A 181 -19.34 5.58 18.30
N GLU A 182 -18.53 5.92 19.30
CA GLU A 182 -18.63 6.78 20.49
C GLU A 182 -17.30 7.51 20.72
#